data_AF-A0A9W7WRC0-F1
#
_entry.id   AF-A0A9W7WRC0-F1
#
_cell.length_a   1.000
_cell.length_b   1.000
_cell.length_c   1.000
_cell.angle_alpha   90.00
_cell.angle_beta   90.00
_cell.angle_gamma   90.00
#
_symmetry.space_group_name_H-M   'P 1'
#
loop_
_entity.id
_entity.type
_entity.pdbx_description
1 polymer ?
#
loop_
_entity_poly.entity_id
_entity_poly.type
_entity_poly.pdbx_seq_one_letter_code
_entity_poly.pdbx_strand_id
1 'polypeptide(L)'
;MKFPALLLGFALVCCVIIAGYIHSKRKQEIHLNKQASFLNIKFRVTRDVLGEYQDQLSQSAVMLEKTKKEVNALTKELSGVKSLVEKKMKEVETCKGDQKQISDDVAATESEKKSDQNEFIRERLLWADEEATLKKKAIETSKLCAYIDKNSVEEPKVEQPKPQEPKVEQPKPEEPKVEQLKPQEPKVEQPKPEEPKPEQSKPEEPKAEPPKPEEPKAKEP
;
A
#
# COMPACT_ATOMS: atom_id res chain seq x y z
N MET A 1 113.03 34.28 25.54
CA MET A 1 112.01 33.29 25.95
C MET A 1 110.55 33.81 25.81
N LYS A 2 110.20 34.60 24.78
CA LYS A 2 108.84 35.19 24.65
C LYS A 2 107.87 34.41 23.73
N PHE A 3 108.39 33.53 22.88
CA PHE A 3 107.60 32.67 21.99
C PHE A 3 106.59 31.73 22.68
N PRO A 4 106.90 31.05 23.80
CA PRO A 4 105.95 30.11 24.40
C PRO A 4 104.72 30.80 25.00
N ALA A 5 104.86 32.02 25.54
CA ALA A 5 103.72 32.79 26.06
C ALA A 5 102.79 33.31 24.95
N LEU A 6 103.35 33.69 23.80
CA LEU A 6 102.60 34.12 22.62
C LEU A 6 101.79 32.96 21.99
N LEU A 7 102.37 31.76 21.94
CA LEU A 7 101.69 30.54 21.49
C LEU A 7 100.51 30.16 22.39
N LEU A 8 100.67 30.29 23.70
CA LEU A 8 99.62 30.00 24.68
C LEU A 8 98.46 31.02 24.58
N GLY A 9 98.78 32.30 24.38
CA GLY A 9 97.78 33.32 24.11
C GLY A 9 96.99 33.07 22.82
N PHE A 10 97.68 32.69 21.74
CA PHE A 10 97.03 32.34 20.47
C PHE A 10 96.13 31.11 20.60
N ALA A 11 96.59 30.07 21.32
CA ALA A 11 95.80 28.87 21.58
C ALA A 11 94.49 29.18 22.35
N LEU A 12 94.55 30.04 23.38
CA LEU A 12 93.36 30.45 24.13
C LEU A 12 92.35 31.22 23.26
N VAL A 13 92.83 32.12 22.40
CA VAL A 13 91.97 32.84 21.45
C VAL A 13 91.32 31.87 20.46
N CYS A 14 92.07 30.91 19.92
CA CYS A 14 91.53 29.87 19.06
C CYS A 14 90.45 29.02 19.76
N CYS A 15 90.66 28.64 21.03
CA CYS A 15 89.66 27.87 21.79
C CYS A 15 88.34 28.63 21.95
N VAL A 16 88.37 29.94 22.23
CA VAL A 16 87.16 30.76 22.36
C VAL A 16 86.43 30.89 21.03
N ILE A 17 87.15 31.07 19.92
CA ILE A 17 86.56 31.13 18.57
C ILE A 17 85.87 29.80 18.22
N ILE A 18 86.53 28.66 18.49
CA ILE A 18 85.97 27.33 18.24
C ILE A 18 84.71 27.09 19.09
N ALA A 19 84.73 27.46 20.38
CA ALA A 19 83.57 27.33 21.26
C ALA A 19 82.37 28.18 20.77
N GLY A 20 82.61 29.41 20.32
CA GLY A 20 81.59 30.28 19.72
C GLY A 20 81.01 29.68 18.42
N TYR A 21 81.86 29.11 17.57
CA TYR A 21 81.42 28.42 16.35
C TYR A 21 80.55 27.20 16.66
N ILE A 22 80.95 26.36 17.63
CA ILE A 22 80.16 25.20 18.07
C ILE A 22 78.80 25.63 18.61
N HIS A 23 78.74 26.70 19.42
CA HIS A 23 77.46 27.19 19.95
C HIS A 23 76.55 27.72 18.84
N SER A 24 77.09 28.46 17.88
CA SER A 24 76.33 28.95 16.72
C SER A 24 75.78 27.79 15.88
N LYS A 25 76.61 26.76 15.63
CA LYS A 25 76.19 25.55 14.92
C LYS A 25 75.14 24.76 15.66
N ARG A 26 75.29 24.52 16.96
CA ARG A 26 74.26 23.87 17.79
C ARG A 26 72.94 24.63 17.76
N LYS A 27 72.96 25.97 17.79
CA LYS A 27 71.76 26.80 17.67
C LYS A 27 71.09 26.58 16.30
N GLN A 28 71.87 26.57 15.21
CA GLN A 28 71.35 26.28 13.86
C GLN A 28 70.74 24.87 13.76
N GLU A 29 71.42 23.85 14.29
CA GLU A 29 70.92 22.47 14.31
C GLU A 29 69.60 22.36 15.08
N ILE A 30 69.47 23.01 16.24
CA ILE A 30 68.22 23.03 17.01
C ILE A 30 67.10 23.68 16.19
N HIS A 31 67.37 24.79 15.51
CA HIS A 31 66.37 25.45 14.64
C HIS A 31 65.95 24.55 13.48
N LEU A 32 66.91 23.93 12.79
CA LEU A 32 66.64 23.03 11.67
C LEU A 32 65.87 21.79 12.13
N ASN A 33 66.26 21.17 13.25
CA ASN A 33 65.60 20.01 13.82
C ASN A 33 64.16 20.32 14.25
N LYS A 34 63.93 21.51 14.83
CA LYS A 34 62.56 22.00 15.11
C LYS A 34 61.74 22.10 13.82
N GLN A 35 62.25 22.76 12.78
CA GLN A 35 61.55 22.87 11.49
C GLN A 35 61.27 21.49 10.87
N ALA A 36 62.23 20.57 10.90
CA ALA A 36 62.07 19.20 10.42
C ALA A 36 60.98 18.45 11.21
N SER A 37 60.94 18.60 12.53
CA SER A 37 59.90 17.98 13.38
C SER A 37 58.50 18.52 13.08
N PHE A 38 58.36 19.84 12.89
CA PHE A 38 57.08 20.45 12.50
C PHE A 38 56.62 19.95 11.15
N LEU A 39 57.53 19.84 10.18
CA LEU A 39 57.21 19.32 8.86
C LEU A 39 56.77 17.86 8.93
N ASN A 40 57.45 17.03 9.75
CA ASN A 40 57.09 15.63 9.97
C ASN A 40 55.69 15.50 10.59
N ILE A 41 55.38 16.30 11.63
CA ILE A 41 54.04 16.33 12.24
C ILE A 41 53.00 16.73 11.20
N LYS A 42 53.27 17.77 10.40
CA LYS A 42 52.34 18.21 9.34
C LYS A 42 52.09 17.09 8.35
N PHE A 43 53.14 16.42 7.86
CA PHE A 43 52.98 15.28 6.96
C PHE A 43 52.21 14.12 7.59
N ARG A 44 52.42 13.84 8.88
CA ARG A 44 51.67 12.81 9.59
C ARG A 44 50.18 13.15 9.62
N VAL A 45 49.84 14.36 10.07
CA VAL A 45 48.44 14.83 10.10
C VAL A 45 47.82 14.82 8.71
N THR A 46 48.54 15.31 7.69
CA THR A 46 48.04 15.29 6.31
C THR A 46 47.78 13.87 5.83
N ARG A 47 48.67 12.91 6.13
CA ARG A 47 48.48 11.51 5.76
C ARG A 47 47.31 10.88 6.51
N ASP A 48 47.16 11.16 7.79
CA ASP A 48 46.07 10.62 8.62
C ASP A 48 44.71 11.11 8.08
N VAL A 49 44.59 12.42 7.80
CA VAL A 49 43.40 13.02 7.19
C VAL A 49 43.12 12.45 5.79
N LEU A 50 44.17 12.27 4.97
CA LEU A 50 44.01 11.66 3.65
C LEU A 50 43.54 10.19 3.74
N GLY A 51 44.00 9.47 4.75
CA GLY A 51 43.53 8.14 5.10
C GLY A 51 42.04 8.13 5.43
N GLU A 52 41.58 9.06 6.29
CA GLU A 52 40.15 9.18 6.61
C GLU A 52 39.28 9.45 5.37
N TYR A 53 39.73 10.31 4.45
CA TYR A 53 39.03 10.54 3.19
C TYR A 53 38.98 9.29 2.31
N GLN A 54 40.07 8.54 2.25
CA GLN A 54 40.14 7.31 1.47
C GLN A 54 39.24 6.21 2.08
N ASP A 55 39.18 6.13 3.40
CA ASP A 55 38.26 5.25 4.12
C ASP A 55 36.81 5.63 3.85
N GLN A 56 36.46 6.92 3.89
CA GLN A 56 35.12 7.40 3.52
C GLN A 56 34.75 7.06 2.07
N LEU A 57 35.69 7.22 1.13
CA LEU A 57 35.48 6.80 -0.26
C LEU A 57 35.26 5.29 -0.38
N SER A 58 36.02 4.48 0.36
CA SER A 58 35.83 3.03 0.35
C SER A 58 34.49 2.60 0.93
N GLN A 59 34.07 3.21 2.05
CA GLN A 59 32.79 2.93 2.70
C GLN A 59 31.62 3.35 1.79
N SER A 60 31.70 4.52 1.18
CA SER A 60 30.68 4.99 0.23
C SER A 60 30.58 4.07 -1.00
N ALA A 61 31.70 3.59 -1.54
CA ALA A 61 31.71 2.63 -2.64
C ALA A 61 31.07 1.29 -2.27
N VAL A 62 31.35 0.76 -1.06
CA VAL A 62 30.72 -0.47 -0.54
C VAL A 62 29.21 -0.29 -0.37
N MET A 63 28.78 0.85 0.18
CA MET A 63 27.36 1.18 0.33
C MET A 63 26.68 1.29 -1.04
N LEU A 64 27.31 1.93 -2.03
CA LEU A 64 26.78 2.06 -3.38
C LEU A 64 26.60 0.68 -4.04
N GLU A 65 27.57 -0.22 -3.92
CA GLU A 65 27.45 -1.59 -4.42
C GLU A 65 26.35 -2.39 -3.71
N LYS A 66 26.15 -2.19 -2.40
CA LYS A 66 25.03 -2.79 -1.67
C LYS A 66 23.70 -2.26 -2.18
N THR A 67 23.54 -0.94 -2.27
CA THR A 67 22.32 -0.30 -2.78
C THR A 67 22.03 -0.73 -4.21
N LYS A 68 23.05 -0.84 -5.06
CA LYS A 68 22.91 -1.33 -6.44
C LYS A 68 22.40 -2.77 -6.51
N LYS A 69 22.84 -3.65 -5.60
CA LYS A 69 22.32 -5.02 -5.50
C LYS A 69 20.85 -5.02 -5.09
N GLU A 70 20.48 -4.21 -4.11
CA GLU A 70 19.09 -4.06 -3.66
C GLU A 70 18.19 -3.51 -4.77
N VAL A 71 18.63 -2.48 -5.49
CA VAL A 71 17.91 -1.93 -6.65
C VAL A 71 17.72 -2.98 -7.75
N ASN A 72 18.74 -3.79 -8.04
CA ASN A 72 18.63 -4.86 -9.04
C ASN A 72 17.66 -5.96 -8.59
N ALA A 73 17.65 -6.32 -7.31
CA ALA A 73 16.70 -7.28 -6.76
C ALA A 73 15.26 -6.76 -6.86
N LEU A 74 15.02 -5.52 -6.41
CA LEU A 74 13.71 -4.86 -6.52
C LEU A 74 13.26 -4.71 -7.98
N THR A 75 14.18 -4.40 -8.90
CA THR A 75 13.88 -4.31 -10.33
C THR A 75 13.39 -5.65 -10.89
N LYS A 76 14.02 -6.76 -10.46
CA LYS A 76 13.60 -8.11 -10.84
C LYS A 76 12.21 -8.42 -10.27
N GLU A 77 11.98 -8.12 -9.00
CA GLU A 77 10.65 -8.31 -8.39
C GLU A 77 9.57 -7.47 -9.08
N LEU A 78 9.85 -6.20 -9.38
CA LEU A 78 8.94 -5.31 -10.11
C LEU A 78 8.58 -5.89 -11.49
N SER A 79 9.56 -6.43 -12.21
CA SER A 79 9.30 -7.09 -13.50
C SER A 79 8.41 -8.33 -13.35
N GLY A 80 8.60 -9.11 -12.28
CA GLY A 80 7.76 -10.26 -11.95
C GLY A 80 6.33 -9.84 -11.63
N VAL A 81 6.16 -8.85 -10.74
CA VAL A 81 4.85 -8.29 -10.39
C VAL A 81 4.16 -7.71 -11.62
N LYS A 82 4.87 -6.99 -12.50
CA LYS A 82 4.29 -6.45 -13.73
C LYS A 82 3.72 -7.56 -14.62
N SER A 83 4.43 -8.68 -14.78
CA SER A 83 3.93 -9.82 -15.55
C SER A 83 2.70 -10.48 -14.92
N LEU A 84 2.67 -10.57 -13.59
CA LEU A 84 1.51 -11.09 -12.85
C LEU A 84 0.30 -10.17 -12.98
N VAL A 85 0.50 -8.85 -12.91
CA VAL A 85 -0.56 -7.86 -13.14
C VAL A 85 -1.11 -7.99 -14.55
N GLU A 86 -0.26 -8.14 -15.57
CA GLU A 86 -0.73 -8.32 -16.95
C GLU A 86 -1.54 -9.60 -17.12
N LYS A 87 -1.09 -10.71 -16.51
CA LYS A 87 -1.85 -11.97 -16.49
C LYS A 87 -3.19 -11.81 -15.80
N LYS A 88 -3.22 -11.17 -14.63
CA LYS A 88 -4.43 -10.94 -13.85
C LYS A 88 -5.41 -10.01 -14.56
N MET A 89 -4.93 -9.01 -15.29
CA MET A 89 -5.78 -8.16 -16.13
C MET A 89 -6.52 -8.98 -17.19
N LYS A 90 -5.84 -9.91 -17.88
CA LYS A 90 -6.46 -10.80 -18.87
C LYS A 90 -7.52 -11.72 -18.23
N GLU A 91 -7.25 -12.24 -17.03
CA GLU A 91 -8.22 -13.04 -16.27
C GLU A 91 -9.45 -12.20 -15.88
N VAL A 92 -9.27 -10.94 -15.48
CA VAL A 92 -10.37 -10.01 -15.17
C VAL A 92 -11.21 -9.69 -16.42
N GLU A 93 -10.58 -9.46 -17.57
CA GLU A 93 -11.31 -9.24 -18.83
C GLU A 93 -12.15 -10.46 -19.23
N THR A 94 -11.59 -11.66 -19.07
CA THR A 94 -12.30 -12.92 -19.33
C THR A 94 -13.50 -13.06 -18.38
N CYS A 95 -13.27 -12.88 -17.07
CA CYS A 95 -14.31 -12.96 -16.05
C CYS A 95 -15.44 -11.93 -16.28
N LYS A 96 -15.11 -10.74 -16.81
CA LYS A 96 -16.10 -9.72 -17.17
C LYS A 96 -16.93 -10.13 -18.38
N GLY A 97 -16.32 -10.82 -19.34
CA GLY A 97 -17.02 -11.46 -20.46
C GLY A 97 -18.01 -12.50 -19.97
N ASP A 98 -17.54 -13.42 -19.11
CA ASP A 98 -18.38 -14.48 -18.53
C ASP A 98 -19.54 -13.90 -17.70
N GLN A 99 -19.28 -12.85 -16.91
CA GLN A 99 -20.32 -12.15 -16.15
C GLN A 99 -21.43 -11.60 -17.06
N LYS A 100 -21.06 -11.02 -18.21
CA LYS A 100 -22.03 -10.50 -19.17
C LYS A 100 -22.85 -11.64 -19.77
N GLN A 101 -22.21 -12.73 -20.18
CA GLN A 101 -22.89 -13.89 -20.74
C GLN A 101 -23.87 -14.50 -19.73
N ILE A 102 -23.45 -14.68 -18.48
CA ILE A 102 -24.34 -15.16 -17.40
C ILE A 102 -25.53 -14.21 -17.21
N SER A 103 -25.31 -12.89 -17.27
CA SER A 103 -26.40 -11.92 -17.15
C SER A 103 -27.42 -12.05 -18.29
N ASP A 104 -26.95 -12.25 -19.53
CA ASP A 104 -27.81 -12.42 -20.69
C ASP A 104 -28.59 -13.75 -20.61
N ASP A 105 -27.93 -14.84 -20.19
CA ASP A 105 -28.55 -16.17 -20.00
C ASP A 105 -29.61 -16.15 -18.89
N VAL A 106 -29.36 -15.43 -17.79
CA VAL A 106 -30.34 -15.24 -16.71
C VAL A 106 -31.56 -14.48 -17.21
N ALA A 107 -31.37 -13.42 -17.99
CA ALA A 107 -32.48 -12.65 -18.57
C ALA A 107 -33.31 -13.50 -19.55
N ALA A 108 -32.65 -14.33 -20.37
CA ALA A 108 -33.31 -15.27 -21.27
C ALA A 108 -34.14 -16.31 -20.49
N THR A 109 -33.53 -16.96 -19.49
CA THR A 109 -34.21 -17.95 -18.65
C THR A 109 -35.40 -17.35 -17.89
N GLU A 110 -35.29 -16.09 -17.43
CA GLU A 110 -36.40 -15.40 -16.77
C GLU A 110 -37.56 -15.15 -17.75
N SER A 111 -37.27 -14.84 -19.01
CA SER A 111 -38.29 -14.67 -20.04
C SER A 111 -38.99 -15.97 -20.41
N GLU A 112 -38.25 -17.09 -20.51
CA GLU A 112 -38.80 -18.43 -20.71
C GLU A 112 -39.69 -18.82 -19.53
N LYS A 113 -39.21 -18.65 -18.29
CA LYS A 113 -39.99 -18.90 -17.08
C LYS A 113 -41.32 -18.14 -17.07
N LYS A 114 -41.33 -16.87 -17.49
CA LYS A 114 -42.56 -16.07 -17.59
C LYS A 114 -43.50 -16.61 -18.67
N SER A 115 -42.96 -17.07 -19.79
CA SER A 115 -43.75 -17.71 -20.85
C SER A 115 -44.40 -19.00 -20.35
N ASP A 116 -43.61 -19.90 -19.76
CA ASP A 116 -44.08 -21.19 -19.23
C ASP A 116 -45.11 -21.00 -18.12
N GLN A 117 -44.88 -20.02 -17.24
CA GLN A 117 -45.83 -19.69 -16.18
C GLN A 117 -47.17 -19.23 -16.74
N ASN A 118 -47.17 -18.43 -17.82
CA ASN A 118 -48.40 -18.01 -18.48
C ASN A 118 -49.11 -19.17 -19.17
N GLU A 119 -48.37 -20.08 -19.80
CA GLU A 119 -48.91 -21.28 -20.42
C GLU A 119 -49.55 -22.20 -19.37
N PHE A 120 -48.85 -22.47 -18.26
CA PHE A 120 -49.39 -23.25 -17.15
C PHE A 120 -50.67 -22.66 -16.55
N ILE A 121 -50.74 -21.33 -16.41
CA ILE A 121 -51.96 -20.65 -15.95
C ILE A 121 -53.13 -20.88 -16.92
N ARG A 122 -52.88 -20.79 -18.24
CA ARG A 122 -53.90 -21.03 -19.27
C ARG A 122 -54.40 -22.47 -19.24
N GLU A 123 -53.48 -23.43 -19.20
CA GLU A 123 -53.82 -24.84 -19.17
C GLU A 123 -54.67 -25.16 -17.94
N ARG A 124 -54.24 -24.69 -16.76
CA ARG A 124 -54.98 -24.88 -15.51
C ARG A 124 -56.41 -24.32 -15.59
N LEU A 125 -56.63 -23.19 -16.27
CA LEU A 125 -57.97 -22.64 -16.46
C LEU A 125 -58.83 -23.51 -17.39
N LEU A 126 -58.25 -24.08 -18.45
CA LEU A 126 -58.95 -25.02 -19.33
C LEU A 126 -59.35 -26.30 -18.59
N TRP A 127 -58.41 -26.90 -17.84
CA TRP A 127 -58.68 -28.08 -17.02
C TRP A 127 -59.77 -27.82 -15.97
N ALA A 128 -59.78 -26.65 -15.35
CA ALA A 128 -60.83 -26.26 -14.39
C ALA A 128 -62.22 -26.14 -15.04
N ASP A 129 -62.30 -25.61 -16.27
CA ASP A 129 -63.56 -25.53 -17.03
C ASP A 129 -64.04 -26.91 -17.50
N GLU A 130 -63.12 -27.78 -17.94
CA GLU A 130 -63.44 -29.17 -18.28
C GLU A 130 -63.93 -29.95 -17.06
N GLU A 131 -63.28 -29.80 -15.90
CA GLU A 131 -63.73 -30.41 -14.66
C GLU A 131 -65.14 -29.93 -14.27
N ALA A 132 -65.41 -28.63 -14.39
CA ALA A 132 -66.74 -28.07 -14.14
C ALA A 132 -67.80 -28.63 -15.10
N THR A 133 -67.44 -28.79 -16.38
CA THR A 133 -68.31 -29.36 -17.42
C THR A 133 -68.59 -30.85 -17.17
N LEU A 134 -67.55 -31.64 -16.84
CA LEU A 134 -67.69 -33.04 -16.49
C LEU A 134 -68.52 -33.24 -15.22
N LYS A 135 -68.36 -32.38 -14.20
CA LYS A 135 -69.22 -32.39 -13.00
C LYS A 135 -70.68 -32.13 -13.34
N LYS A 136 -70.98 -31.14 -14.21
CA LYS A 136 -72.36 -30.90 -14.69
C LYS A 136 -72.92 -32.12 -15.42
N LYS A 137 -72.15 -32.68 -16.36
CA LYS A 137 -72.53 -33.89 -17.10
C LYS A 137 -72.75 -35.06 -16.17
N ALA A 138 -71.91 -35.29 -15.17
CA ALA A 138 -72.09 -36.35 -14.18
C ALA A 138 -73.38 -36.17 -13.37
N ILE A 139 -73.74 -34.94 -12.98
CA ILE A 139 -75.01 -34.62 -12.32
C ILE A 139 -76.20 -34.90 -13.26
N GLU A 140 -76.12 -34.57 -14.55
CA GLU A 140 -77.16 -34.91 -15.54
C GLU A 140 -77.27 -36.41 -15.80
N THR A 141 -76.16 -37.11 -15.91
CA THR A 141 -76.11 -38.56 -16.13
C THR A 141 -76.63 -39.29 -14.88
N SER A 142 -76.32 -38.81 -13.68
CA SER A 142 -76.88 -39.31 -12.42
C SER A 142 -78.40 -39.14 -12.35
N LYS A 143 -78.99 -38.09 -12.95
CA LYS A 143 -80.45 -37.98 -13.09
C LYS A 143 -81.03 -39.03 -14.02
N LEU A 144 -80.33 -39.39 -15.09
CA LEU A 144 -80.69 -40.52 -15.97
C LEU A 144 -80.52 -41.87 -15.26
N CYS A 145 -79.46 -42.06 -14.48
CA CYS A 145 -79.29 -43.24 -13.64
C CYS A 145 -80.38 -43.35 -12.58
N ALA A 146 -80.78 -42.24 -11.95
CA ALA A 146 -81.92 -42.18 -11.03
C ALA A 146 -83.27 -42.46 -11.73
N TYR A 147 -83.37 -42.23 -13.03
CA TYR A 147 -84.56 -42.57 -13.83
C TYR A 147 -84.58 -44.06 -14.22
N ILE A 148 -83.42 -44.67 -14.48
CA ILE A 148 -83.29 -46.12 -14.76
C ILE A 148 -83.48 -46.95 -13.49
N ASP A 149 -83.00 -46.48 -12.33
CA ASP A 149 -83.30 -47.08 -11.02
C ASP A 149 -84.78 -46.97 -10.64
N LYS A 150 -85.59 -46.13 -11.31
CA LYS A 150 -87.03 -46.01 -11.00
C LYS A 150 -87.88 -47.22 -11.43
N ASN A 151 -87.29 -48.20 -12.13
CA ASN A 151 -87.87 -49.54 -12.28
C ASN A 151 -87.45 -50.52 -11.16
N SER A 152 -86.71 -50.05 -10.16
CA SER A 152 -86.41 -50.73 -8.90
C SER A 152 -86.67 -49.75 -7.74
N VAL A 153 -87.93 -49.74 -7.28
CA VAL A 153 -88.46 -49.18 -6.02
C VAL A 153 -87.55 -48.25 -5.18
N GLU A 154 -88.08 -47.03 -4.97
CA GLU A 154 -87.80 -45.99 -3.96
C GLU A 154 -86.77 -44.88 -4.25
N GLU A 155 -87.23 -43.66 -3.98
CA GLU A 155 -86.65 -42.37 -4.40
C GLU A 155 -85.52 -41.86 -3.49
N PRO A 156 -84.62 -41.01 -4.03
CA PRO A 156 -83.39 -40.57 -3.37
C PRO A 156 -83.52 -39.17 -2.74
N LYS A 157 -82.78 -38.92 -1.65
CA LYS A 157 -82.54 -37.57 -1.13
C LYS A 157 -81.04 -37.30 -1.12
N VAL A 158 -80.54 -36.76 -2.23
CA VAL A 158 -79.18 -36.21 -2.31
C VAL A 158 -79.31 -34.69 -2.27
N GLU A 159 -78.92 -34.10 -1.14
CA GLU A 159 -78.80 -32.65 -0.98
C GLU A 159 -77.81 -32.09 -2.01
N GLN A 160 -78.21 -31.04 -2.72
CA GLN A 160 -77.31 -30.27 -3.59
C GLN A 160 -76.24 -29.58 -2.73
N PRO A 161 -74.93 -29.82 -2.97
CA PRO A 161 -73.91 -28.94 -2.43
C PRO A 161 -73.94 -27.63 -3.23
N LYS A 162 -74.05 -26.50 -2.52
CA LYS A 162 -73.88 -25.15 -3.10
C LYS A 162 -72.52 -25.07 -3.81
N PRO A 163 -72.42 -24.38 -4.96
CA PRO A 163 -71.13 -24.07 -5.55
C PRO A 163 -70.35 -23.20 -4.57
N GLN A 164 -69.26 -23.72 -4.00
CA GLN A 164 -68.23 -22.85 -3.46
C GLN A 164 -67.46 -22.30 -4.65
N GLU A 165 -67.64 -21.01 -4.94
CA GLU A 165 -66.69 -20.27 -5.75
C GLU A 165 -65.30 -20.51 -5.13
N PRO A 166 -64.31 -21.02 -5.88
CA PRO A 166 -62.94 -20.97 -5.41
C PRO A 166 -62.58 -19.49 -5.34
N LYS A 167 -62.56 -18.95 -4.12
CA LYS A 167 -62.02 -17.65 -3.82
C LYS A 167 -60.52 -17.75 -4.05
N VAL A 168 -60.09 -17.52 -5.28
CA VAL A 168 -58.68 -17.45 -5.62
C VAL A 168 -58.19 -16.12 -5.08
N GLU A 169 -57.56 -16.16 -3.90
CA GLU A 169 -56.65 -15.09 -3.52
C GLU A 169 -55.64 -14.95 -4.67
N GLN A 170 -55.66 -13.81 -5.35
CA GLN A 170 -54.52 -13.39 -6.14
C GLN A 170 -53.34 -13.39 -5.18
N PRO A 171 -52.29 -14.21 -5.36
CA PRO A 171 -51.04 -13.91 -4.70
C PRO A 171 -50.61 -12.55 -5.27
N LYS A 172 -50.64 -11.53 -4.40
CA LYS A 172 -50.02 -10.24 -4.66
C LYS A 172 -48.63 -10.53 -5.24
N PRO A 173 -48.20 -9.90 -6.33
CA PRO A 173 -46.82 -9.98 -6.74
C PRO A 173 -45.99 -9.43 -5.57
N GLU A 174 -45.37 -10.32 -4.79
CA GLU A 174 -44.20 -9.91 -4.02
C GLU A 174 -43.15 -9.62 -5.07
N GLU A 175 -42.95 -8.33 -5.36
CA GLU A 175 -41.71 -7.87 -5.95
C GLU A 175 -40.59 -8.43 -5.09
N PRO A 176 -39.71 -9.31 -5.60
CA PRO A 176 -38.46 -9.54 -4.92
C PRO A 176 -37.77 -8.19 -4.92
N LYS A 177 -37.65 -7.61 -3.74
CA LYS A 177 -36.85 -6.43 -3.47
C LYS A 177 -35.46 -6.78 -3.99
N VAL A 178 -35.13 -6.27 -5.18
CA VAL A 178 -33.79 -6.38 -5.74
C VAL A 178 -32.94 -5.62 -4.74
N GLU A 179 -32.27 -6.34 -3.84
CA GLU A 179 -31.07 -5.82 -3.23
C GLU A 179 -30.14 -5.56 -4.40
N GLN A 180 -30.15 -4.31 -4.85
CA GLN A 180 -29.05 -3.74 -5.60
C GLN A 180 -27.82 -4.05 -4.75
N LEU A 181 -27.11 -5.11 -5.10
CA LEU A 181 -25.70 -5.24 -4.83
C LEU A 181 -25.09 -4.01 -5.47
N LYS A 182 -24.98 -2.94 -4.65
CA LYS A 182 -24.16 -1.78 -4.98
C LYS A 182 -22.86 -2.35 -5.52
N PRO A 183 -22.38 -1.89 -6.68
CA PRO A 183 -21.02 -2.19 -7.08
C PRO A 183 -20.14 -1.77 -5.91
N GLN A 184 -19.57 -2.75 -5.19
CA GLN A 184 -18.38 -2.47 -4.42
C GLN A 184 -17.33 -2.25 -5.49
N GLU A 185 -17.15 -0.98 -5.88
CA GLU A 185 -15.90 -0.55 -6.46
C GLU A 185 -14.80 -1.13 -5.58
N PRO A 186 -13.82 -1.86 -6.13
CA PRO A 186 -12.62 -2.15 -5.37
C PRO A 186 -12.05 -0.80 -5.00
N LYS A 187 -12.23 -0.42 -3.73
CA LYS A 187 -11.56 0.72 -3.15
C LYS A 187 -10.10 0.34 -3.15
N VAL A 188 -9.42 0.70 -4.23
CA VAL A 188 -7.97 0.73 -4.29
C VAL A 188 -7.59 1.64 -3.14
N GLU A 189 -7.16 1.06 -2.01
CA GLU A 189 -6.29 1.76 -1.10
C GLU A 189 -5.03 2.07 -1.92
N GLN A 190 -5.05 3.22 -2.58
CA GLN A 190 -3.82 3.89 -2.91
C GLN A 190 -3.07 3.99 -1.58
N PRO A 191 -1.82 3.49 -1.48
CA PRO A 191 -0.99 3.85 -0.36
C PRO A 191 -0.99 5.38 -0.32
N LYS A 192 -1.51 5.95 0.76
CA LYS A 192 -1.35 7.37 1.06
C LYS A 192 0.14 7.66 0.85
N PRO A 193 0.51 8.66 0.05
CA PRO A 193 1.77 9.32 0.30
C PRO A 193 1.70 9.77 1.77
N GLU A 194 2.54 9.19 2.63
CA GLU A 194 2.95 9.91 3.82
C GLU A 194 3.69 11.15 3.30
N GLU A 195 2.92 12.22 3.03
CA GLU A 195 3.50 13.54 3.12
C GLU A 195 4.08 13.64 4.53
N PRO A 196 5.39 13.93 4.66
CA PRO A 196 5.94 14.21 5.96
C PRO A 196 5.14 15.36 6.54
N LYS A 197 4.58 15.17 7.74
CA LYS A 197 4.09 16.29 8.55
C LYS A 197 5.17 17.38 8.49
N PRO A 198 4.88 18.61 8.01
CA PRO A 198 5.63 19.72 8.51
C PRO A 198 5.37 19.72 10.01
N GLU A 199 6.36 19.34 10.81
CA GLU A 199 6.41 19.80 12.18
C GLU A 199 6.24 21.32 12.08
N GLN A 200 5.06 21.80 12.48
CA GLN A 200 4.92 23.16 12.93
C GLN A 200 5.86 23.28 14.13
N SER A 201 7.12 23.57 13.85
CA SER A 201 7.97 24.30 14.76
C SER A 201 7.15 25.50 15.20
N LYS A 202 6.66 25.44 16.43
CA LYS A 202 6.31 26.62 17.22
C LYS A 202 7.35 27.69 16.87
N PRO A 203 6.97 28.88 16.41
CA PRO A 203 7.81 30.04 16.65
C PRO A 203 7.87 30.17 18.17
N GLU A 204 8.93 29.66 18.79
CA GLU A 204 9.38 30.28 20.02
C GLU A 204 9.70 31.72 19.63
N GLU A 205 8.82 32.64 20.05
CA GLU A 205 9.14 34.04 20.11
C GLU A 205 10.56 34.17 20.70
N PRO A 206 11.51 34.83 20.03
CA PRO A 206 12.67 35.31 20.74
C PRO A 206 12.13 36.30 21.76
N LYS A 207 12.08 35.86 23.03
CA LYS A 207 12.02 36.77 24.16
C LYS A 207 13.25 37.65 24.01
N ALA A 208 13.05 38.82 23.43
CA ALA A 208 14.00 39.90 23.48
C ALA A 208 14.13 40.29 24.96
N GLU A 209 15.10 39.70 25.65
CA GLU A 209 15.63 40.31 26.84
C GLU A 209 16.25 41.65 26.40
N PRO A 210 15.78 42.79 26.93
CA PRO A 210 16.43 44.05 26.67
C PRO A 210 17.87 43.99 27.20
N PRO A 211 18.87 44.49 26.47
CA PRO A 211 20.21 44.59 27.00
C PRO A 211 20.17 45.47 28.25
N LYS A 212 20.54 44.88 29.40
CA LYS A 212 20.95 45.62 30.59
C LYS A 212 22.09 46.54 30.17
N PRO A 213 22.01 47.86 30.36
CA PRO A 213 23.17 48.72 30.23
C PRO A 213 24.11 48.38 31.38
N GLU A 214 25.21 47.69 31.11
CA GLU A 214 26.37 47.75 32.01
C GLU A 214 27.04 49.10 31.79
N GLU A 215 26.90 49.96 32.79
CA GLU A 215 27.65 51.21 32.92
C GLU A 215 29.16 50.95 32.78
N PRO A 216 29.89 51.83 32.09
CA PRO A 216 31.33 51.71 31.98
C PRO A 216 31.96 52.08 33.32
N LYS A 217 32.52 51.09 34.04
CA LYS A 217 33.50 51.38 35.08
C LYS A 217 34.79 51.82 34.41
N ALA A 218 34.90 53.13 34.23
CA ALA A 218 36.16 53.83 34.15
C ALA A 218 37.05 53.41 35.33
N LYS A 219 38.19 52.81 35.01
CA LYS A 219 39.42 52.95 35.78
C LYS A 219 40.56 53.11 34.78
N GLU A 220 40.87 54.38 34.55
CA GLU A 220 42.19 54.85 34.12
C GLU A 220 43.26 54.50 35.20
N PRO A 221 44.56 54.58 34.86
CA PRO A 221 45.65 53.71 35.31
C PRO A 221 45.97 53.67 36.81
#